data_AF-A0A6N9T6J7-F1
#
_entry.id   AF-A0A6N9T6J7-F1
#
_cell.length_a   1.000
_cell.length_b   1.000
_cell.length_c   1.000
_cell.angle_alpha   90.00
_cell.angle_beta   90.00
_cell.angle_gamma   90.00
#
_symmetry.space_group_name_H-M   'P 1'
#
loop_
_entity.id
_entity.type
_entity.pdbx_description
1 polymer ?
#
loop_
_entity_poly.entity_id
_entity_poly.type
_entity_poly.pdbx_seq_one_letter_code
_entity_poly.pdbx_strand_id
1 'polypeptide(L)' 'MQGLAEGLKLGSEFVAGVVVGAAIGYGIDSIAGTMPFGLIVFLMIGFGAGVRNVLRSVSPKREPSANAAEPPSKDFGS' A
#
# COMPACT_ATOMS: atom_id res chain seq x y z
N MET A 1 -10.28 -20.18 -4.58
CA MET A 1 -10.69 -18.86 -5.12
C MET A 1 -10.43 -17.68 -4.16
N GLN A 2 -9.81 -17.87 -2.98
CA GLN A 2 -9.62 -16.79 -1.99
C GLN A 2 -8.72 -15.64 -2.49
N GLY A 3 -7.65 -15.95 -3.25
CA GLY A 3 -6.76 -14.92 -3.80
C GLY A 3 -7.39 -13.99 -4.84
N LEU A 4 -8.50 -14.39 -5.48
CA LEU A 4 -9.19 -13.53 -6.46
C LEU A 4 -9.94 -12.39 -5.77
N ALA A 5 -10.63 -12.69 -4.65
CA ALA A 5 -11.36 -11.68 -3.89
C ALA A 5 -10.42 -10.69 -3.21
N GLU A 6 -9.29 -11.17 -2.66
CA GLU A 6 -8.24 -10.30 -2.11
C GLU A 6 -7.60 -9.42 -3.19
N GLY A 7 -7.26 -10.01 -4.34
CA GLY A 7 -6.72 -9.26 -5.48
C GLY A 7 -7.66 -8.17 -5.99
N LEU A 8 -8.96 -8.47 -6.08
CA LEU A 8 -9.99 -7.48 -6.48
C LEU A 8 -10.12 -6.34 -5.48
N LYS A 9 -10.08 -6.64 -4.18
CA LYS A 9 -10.14 -5.61 -3.14
C LYS A 9 -8.94 -4.67 -3.21
N LEU A 10 -7.74 -5.23 -3.34
CA LEU A 10 -6.49 -4.48 -3.50
C LEU A 10 -6.47 -3.64 -4.78
N GLY A 11 -6.94 -4.21 -5.89
CA GLY A 11 -7.13 -3.49 -7.14
C GLY A 11 -8.10 -2.31 -6.99
N SER A 12 -9.20 -2.50 -6.28
CA SER A 12 -10.20 -1.44 -6.05
C SER A 12 -9.64 -0.28 -5.21
N GLU A 13 -8.87 -0.57 -4.16
CA GLU A 13 -8.22 0.44 -3.33
C GLU A 13 -7.15 1.21 -4.12
N PHE A 14 -6.41 0.53 -4.99
CA PHE A 14 -5.46 1.15 -5.91
C PHE A 14 -6.16 2.10 -6.90
N VAL A 15 -7.18 1.61 -7.60
CA VAL A 15 -7.93 2.40 -8.59
C VAL A 15 -8.63 3.58 -7.93
N ALA A 16 -9.20 3.41 -6.74
CA ALA A 16 -9.80 4.49 -5.98
C ALA A 16 -8.78 5.61 -5.67
N GLY A 17 -7.57 5.26 -5.22
CA GLY A 17 -6.50 6.24 -4.97
C GLY A 17 -6.08 7.01 -6.24
N VAL A 18 -5.97 6.31 -7.37
CA VAL A 18 -5.63 6.92 -8.67
C VAL A 18 -6.73 7.88 -9.14
N VAL A 19 -8.00 7.46 -9.06
CA VAL A 19 -9.15 8.29 -9.48
C VAL A 19 -9.27 9.53 -8.61
N VAL A 20 -9.11 9.40 -7.29
CA VAL A 20 -9.15 10.54 -6.37
C VAL A 20 -8.00 11.52 -6.65
N GLY A 21 -6.77 11.02 -6.85
CA GLY A 21 -5.62 11.86 -7.19
C GLY A 21 -5.81 12.60 -8.52
N ALA A 22 -6.35 11.91 -9.53
CA ALA A 22 -6.67 12.50 -10.83
C ALA A 22 -7.77 13.57 -10.73
N ALA A 23 -8.84 13.31 -9.96
CA ALA A 23 -9.93 14.26 -9.75
C ALA A 23 -9.45 15.54 -9.05
N ILE A 24 -8.61 15.41 -8.02
CA ILE A 24 -8.02 16.54 -7.30
C ILE A 24 -7.07 17.31 -8.22
N GLY A 25 -6.17 16.62 -8.92
CA GLY A 25 -5.23 17.25 -9.86
C GLY A 25 -5.93 18.01 -10.99
N TYR A 26 -7.01 17.44 -11.54
CA TYR A 26 -7.82 18.09 -12.56
C TYR A 26 -8.57 19.33 -12.04
N GLY A 27 -9.11 19.28 -10.81
CA GLY A 27 -9.75 20.43 -10.18
C GLY A 27 -8.77 21.59 -9.94
N ILE A 28 -7.56 21.27 -9.49
CA ILE A 28 -6.49 22.26 -9.27
C ILE A 28 -6.05 22.87 -10.61
N ASP A 29 -5.81 22.06 -11.64
CA ASP A 29 -5.43 22.56 -12.97
C ASP A 29 -6.51 23.46 -13.59
N SER A 30 -7.79 23.15 -13.34
CA SER A 30 -8.92 23.97 -13.81
C SER A 30 -9.02 25.33 -13.13
N ILE A 31 -8.64 25.43 -11.85
CA ILE A 31 -8.69 26.70 -11.10
C ILE A 31 -7.41 27.52 -11.31
N ALA A 32 -6.25 26.85 -11.39
CA ALA A 32 -4.96 27.50 -11.52
C ALA A 32 -4.64 27.94 -12.96
N GLY A 33 -5.32 27.39 -13.98
CA GLY A 33 -5.02 27.66 -15.39
C GLY A 33 -3.67 27.11 -15.86
N THR A 34 -2.93 26.42 -14.97
CA THR A 34 -1.61 25.82 -15.22
C THR A 34 -1.77 24.41 -15.77
N MET A 35 -2.35 24.27 -16.95
CA MET A 35 -2.39 22.96 -17.61
C MET A 35 -0.98 22.56 -18.08
N PRO A 36 -0.41 21.38 -17.71
CA PRO A 36 -0.96 20.26 -16.92
C PRO A 36 -0.11 19.91 -15.67
N PHE A 37 0.41 20.90 -14.95
CA PHE A 37 1.45 20.65 -13.94
C PHE A 37 0.88 20.02 -12.65
N GLY A 38 -0.31 20.44 -12.23
CA GLY A 38 -0.98 19.91 -11.04
C GLY A 38 -1.44 18.48 -11.25
N LEU A 39 -1.96 18.14 -12.44
CA LEU A 39 -2.33 16.77 -12.79
C LEU A 39 -1.10 15.84 -12.79
N ILE A 40 0.05 16.26 -13.31
CA ILE A 40 1.28 15.44 -13.29
C ILE A 40 1.76 15.16 -11.85
N VAL A 41 1.80 16.19 -10.99
CA VAL A 41 2.27 16.05 -9.60
C VAL A 41 1.30 15.18 -8.78
N PHE A 42 0.00 15.44 -8.86
CA PHE A 42 -1.00 14.66 -8.12
C PHE A 42 -1.14 13.24 -8.66
N LEU A 43 -0.97 13.02 -9.97
CA LEU A 43 -0.92 11.68 -10.55
C LEU A 43 0.29 10.92 -10.03
N MET A 44 1.47 11.54 -9.95
CA MET A 44 2.68 10.89 -9.40
C MET A 44 2.53 10.56 -7.92
N ILE A 45 1.94 11.44 -7.12
CA ILE A 45 1.67 11.19 -5.70
C ILE A 45 0.62 10.08 -5.54
N GLY A 46 -0.49 10.16 -6.28
CA GLY A 46 -1.55 9.15 -6.27
C GLY A 46 -1.06 7.77 -6.73
N PHE A 47 -0.23 7.74 -7.76
CA PHE A 47 0.44 6.53 -8.23
C PHE A 47 1.39 5.96 -7.18
N GLY A 48 2.24 6.79 -6.56
CA GLY A 48 3.13 6.35 -5.49
C GLY A 48 2.38 5.80 -4.27
N ALA A 49 1.29 6.45 -3.85
CA ALA A 49 0.42 5.97 -2.79
C ALA A 49 -0.23 4.63 -3.15
N GLY A 50 -0.70 4.48 -4.39
CA GLY A 50 -1.28 3.24 -4.90
C GLY A 50 -0.28 2.08 -4.92
N VAL A 51 0.92 2.29 -5.47
CA VAL A 51 1.99 1.28 -5.48
C VAL A 51 2.35 0.86 -4.05
N ARG A 52 2.41 1.80 -3.10
CA ARG A 52 2.68 1.50 -1.69
C ARG A 52 1.54 0.69 -1.03
N ASN A 53 0.29 0.87 -1.44
CA ASN A 53 -0.83 0.04 -0.97
C ASN A 53 -0.66 -1.41 -1.45
N VAL A 54 -0.35 -1.60 -2.74
CA VAL A 54 -0.13 -2.94 -3.32
C VAL A 54 1.06 -3.64 -2.66
N LEU A 55 2.20 -2.94 -2.52
CA LEU A 55 3.41 -3.47 -1.90
C LEU A 55 3.20 -3.88 -0.44
N ARG A 56 2.38 -3.14 0.31
CA ARG A 56 2.04 -3.50 1.69
C ARG A 56 1.20 -4.77 1.77
N SER A 57 0.36 -5.01 0.79
CA SER A 57 -0.52 -6.18 0.77
C SER A 57 0.17 -7.46 0.32
N VAL A 58 1.21 -7.33 -0.51
CA VAL A 58 2.09 -8.47 -0.84
C VAL A 58 3.24 -8.64 0.17
N SER A 59 3.47 -7.66 1.04
CA SER A 59 4.49 -7.80 2.09
C SER A 59 4.06 -8.89 3.07
N PRO A 60 4.80 -10.01 3.16
CA PRO A 60 4.50 -11.05 4.11
C PRO A 60 4.59 -10.43 5.50
N LYS A 61 3.48 -10.45 6.23
CA LYS A 61 3.44 -10.02 7.62
C LYS A 61 4.45 -10.92 8.34
N ARG A 62 5.59 -10.35 8.76
CA ARG A 62 6.49 -11.07 9.68
C ARG A 62 5.64 -11.41 10.88
N GLU A 63 5.24 -12.67 11.00
CA GLU A 63 4.83 -13.19 12.27
C GLU A 63 6.05 -13.02 13.17
N PRO A 64 5.94 -12.30 14.30
CA PRO A 64 6.97 -12.32 15.31
C PRO A 64 7.12 -13.79 15.69
N SER A 65 8.17 -14.44 15.20
CA SER A 65 8.42 -15.85 15.44
C SER A 65 8.29 -16.10 16.93
N ALA A 66 7.28 -16.89 17.29
CA ALA A 66 7.06 -17.45 18.62
C ALA A 66 8.16 -18.45 19.04
N ASN A 67 9.38 -18.27 18.54
CA ASN A 67 10.57 -19.09 18.80
C ASN A 67 11.58 -18.38 19.72
N ALA A 68 11.22 -17.23 20.30
CA ALA A 68 12.04 -16.54 21.30
C ALA A 68 11.73 -16.97 22.75
N ALA A 69 10.92 -18.01 22.95
CA ALA A 69 10.44 -18.43 24.27
C ALA A 69 10.72 -19.89 24.62
N GLU A 70 11.79 -20.49 24.10
CA GLU A 70 12.33 -21.73 24.69
C GLU A 70 13.56 -21.37 25.55
N PRO A 71 13.41 -21.24 26.88
CA PRO A 71 14.55 -21.03 27.75
C PRO A 71 15.45 -22.28 27.71
N PRO A 72 16.79 -22.13 27.69
CA PRO A 72 17.68 -23.28 27.70
C PRO A 72 17.38 -24.12 28.94
N SER A 73 16.96 -25.36 28.73
CA SER A 73 16.92 -26.38 29.76
C SER A 73 18.31 -26.46 30.37
N LYS A 74 18.45 -25.86 31.55
CA LYS A 74 19.62 -26.10 32.39
C LYS A 74 19.50 -27.55 32.81
N ASP A 75 20.19 -28.42 32.08
CA ASP A 75 20.53 -29.76 32.53
C ASP A 75 21.37 -29.61 33.79
N PHE A 76 20.66 -29.61 34.91
CA PHE A 76 21.23 -29.79 36.23
C PHE A 76 21.37 -31.29 36.45
N GLY A 77 22.61 -31.77 36.35
CA GLY A 77 23.06 -32.99 37.01
C GLY A 77 23.02 -34.27 36.18
N SER A 78 24.21 -34.74 35.85
CA SER A 78 24.71 -36.08 36.20
C SER A 78 26.19 -36.18 35.87
#